data_AF-A0A971AF32-F1
#
_entry.id   AF-A0A971AF32-F1
#
_cell.length_a   1.000
_cell.length_b   1.000
_cell.length_c   1.000
_cell.angle_alpha   90.00
_cell.angle_beta   90.00
_cell.angle_gamma   90.00
#
_symmetry.space_group_name_H-M   'P 1'
#
loop_
_entity.id
_entity.type
_entity.pdbx_description
1 polymer ?
#
loop_
_entity_poly.entity_id
_entity_poly.type
_entity_poly.pdbx_seq_one_letter_code
_entity_poly.pdbx_strand_id
1 'polypeptide(L)'
;MEEARRAYLARDYERALPLLREQAALGNPHAQYTLGYMYYYGQGVPEDVEEALRWIRMAAAQGDAHALEALSSLAAAGLRPQEKTVTTESNN
;
A
#
# COMPACT_ATOMS: atom_id res chain seq x y z
N MET A 1 -2.68 6.41 -16.16
CA MET A 1 -1.63 6.69 -15.14
C MET A 1 -1.00 8.09 -15.23
N GLU A 2 -0.72 8.65 -16.41
CA GLU A 2 0.03 9.93 -16.56
C GLU A 2 -0.64 11.12 -15.83
N GLU A 3 -1.95 11.30 -16.00
CA GLU A 3 -2.68 12.39 -15.34
C GLU A 3 -2.80 12.21 -13.83
N ALA A 4 -3.00 10.97 -13.36
CA ALA A 4 -3.04 10.66 -11.92
C ALA A 4 -1.72 11.03 -11.25
N ARG A 5 -0.59 10.61 -11.85
CA ARG A 5 0.75 10.91 -11.37
C ARG A 5 1.01 12.42 -11.37
N ARG A 6 0.60 13.13 -12.42
CA ARG A 6 0.78 14.58 -12.51
C ARG A 6 -0.02 15.34 -11.45
N ALA A 7 -1.28 14.96 -11.23
CA ALA A 7 -2.11 15.55 -10.17
C ALA A 7 -1.53 15.26 -8.77
N TYR A 8 -1.07 14.02 -8.53
CA TYR A 8 -0.41 13.66 -7.27
C TYR A 8 0.87 14.47 -7.02
N LEU A 9 1.72 14.64 -8.04
CA LEU A 9 2.92 15.49 -7.97
C LEU A 9 2.59 16.97 -7.75
N ALA A 10 1.46 17.43 -8.27
CA ALA A 10 0.94 18.77 -8.06
C ALA A 10 0.29 18.96 -6.66
N ARG A 11 0.27 17.92 -5.82
CA ARG A 11 -0.47 17.86 -4.53
C ARG A 11 -1.97 18.08 -4.69
N ASP A 12 -2.50 17.86 -5.89
CA ASP A 12 -3.91 17.95 -6.21
C ASP A 12 -4.58 16.59 -5.97
N TYR A 13 -4.70 16.25 -4.69
CA TYR A 13 -5.20 14.94 -4.27
C TYR A 13 -6.67 14.74 -4.63
N GLU A 14 -7.48 15.81 -4.64
CA GLU A 14 -8.90 15.74 -5.00
C GLU A 14 -9.10 15.25 -6.44
N ARG A 15 -8.23 15.70 -7.36
CA ARG A 15 -8.25 15.23 -8.76
C ARG A 15 -7.50 13.92 -8.95
N ALA A 16 -6.44 13.67 -8.17
CA ALA A 16 -5.67 12.43 -8.26
C ALA A 16 -6.46 11.22 -7.75
N LEU A 17 -7.32 11.39 -6.74
CA LEU A 17 -8.05 10.31 -6.09
C LEU A 17 -8.92 9.46 -7.03
N PRO A 18 -9.86 10.05 -7.80
CA PRO A 18 -10.70 9.27 -8.70
C PRO A 18 -9.87 8.59 -9.79
N LEU A 19 -8.81 9.24 -10.27
CA LEU A 19 -7.90 8.67 -11.26
C LEU A 19 -7.14 7.46 -10.69
N LEU A 20 -6.60 7.58 -9.48
CA LEU A 20 -5.91 6.47 -8.80
C LEU A 20 -6.88 5.33 -8.49
N ARG A 21 -8.12 5.63 -8.09
CA ARG A 21 -9.14 4.62 -7.81
C ARG A 21 -9.54 3.83 -9.04
N GLU A 22 -9.69 4.51 -10.19
CA GLU A 22 -9.94 3.84 -11.47
C GLU A 22 -8.77 2.92 -11.84
N GLN A 23 -7.53 3.43 -11.79
CA GLN A 23 -6.35 2.64 -12.17
C GLN A 23 -6.11 1.48 -11.18
N ALA A 24 -6.40 1.67 -9.90
CA ALA A 24 -6.37 0.62 -8.90
C ALA A 24 -7.41 -0.48 -9.19
N ALA A 25 -8.59 -0.10 -9.67
CA ALA A 25 -9.63 -1.02 -10.12
C ALA A 25 -9.25 -1.76 -11.41
N LEU A 26 -8.47 -1.14 -12.30
CA LEU A 26 -7.85 -1.79 -13.47
C LEU A 26 -6.72 -2.77 -13.08
N GLY A 27 -6.42 -2.92 -11.80
CA GLY A 27 -5.38 -3.81 -11.30
C GLY A 27 -3.99 -3.17 -11.31
N ASN A 28 -3.84 -1.86 -11.48
CA ASN A 28 -2.51 -1.25 -11.47
C ASN A 28 -1.90 -1.27 -10.06
N PRO A 29 -0.79 -2.00 -9.82
CA PRO A 29 -0.20 -2.13 -8.49
C PRO A 29 0.30 -0.79 -7.93
N HIS A 30 0.89 0.06 -8.77
CA HIS A 30 1.38 1.36 -8.34
C HIS A 30 0.23 2.29 -7.92
N ALA A 31 -0.91 2.21 -8.61
CA ALA A 31 -2.10 2.98 -8.23
C ALA A 31 -2.71 2.47 -6.93
N GLN A 32 -2.81 1.14 -6.76
CA GLN A 32 -3.26 0.51 -5.51
C GLN A 32 -2.36 0.93 -4.32
N TYR A 33 -1.04 0.88 -4.49
CA TYR A 33 -0.10 1.34 -3.47
C TYR A 33 -0.31 2.82 -3.12
N THR A 34 -0.37 3.68 -4.14
CA THR A 34 -0.53 5.13 -3.95
C THR A 34 -1.85 5.47 -3.27
N LEU A 35 -2.94 4.81 -3.68
CA LEU A 35 -4.26 4.97 -3.09
C LEU A 35 -4.26 4.52 -1.63
N GLY A 36 -3.62 3.38 -1.33
CA GLY A 36 -3.44 2.92 0.04
C GLY A 36 -2.64 3.91 0.90
N TYR A 37 -1.57 4.48 0.35
CA TYR A 37 -0.78 5.51 1.02
C TYR A 37 -1.61 6.78 1.30
N MET A 38 -2.47 7.19 0.35
CA MET A 38 -3.35 8.34 0.55
C MET A 38 -4.35 8.12 1.69
N TYR A 39 -4.95 6.94 1.79
CA TYR A 39 -5.82 6.59 2.91
C TYR A 39 -5.05 6.49 4.23
N TYR A 40 -3.80 6.01 4.22
CA TYR A 40 -2.98 5.89 5.43
C TYR A 40 -2.59 7.25 6.04
N TYR A 41 -2.34 8.25 5.21
CA TYR A 41 -1.95 9.61 5.65
C TYR A 41 -3.10 10.62 5.62
N GLY A 42 -4.30 10.22 5.21
CA GLY A 42 -5.44 11.12 5.01
C GLY A 42 -5.18 12.22 3.95
N GLN A 43 -4.47 11.90 2.86
CA GLN A 43 -4.13 12.88 1.81
C GLN A 43 -5.29 13.05 0.81
N GLY A 44 -6.12 14.06 1.04
CA GLY A 44 -7.30 14.33 0.19
C GLY A 44 -8.46 13.34 0.39
N VAL A 45 -8.31 12.40 1.33
CA VAL A 45 -9.34 11.49 1.84
C VAL A 45 -9.29 11.47 3.36
N PRO A 46 -10.37 11.11 4.04
CA PRO A 46 -10.30 10.74 5.45
C PRO A 46 -9.30 9.59 5.65
N GLU A 47 -8.56 9.66 6.75
CA GLU A 47 -7.64 8.61 7.16
C GLU A 47 -8.41 7.31 7.40
N ASP A 48 -8.00 6.25 6.69
CA ASP A 48 -8.58 4.92 6.82
C ASP A 48 -7.48 3.87 6.66
N VAL A 49 -6.93 3.46 7.80
CA VAL A 49 -5.83 2.50 7.84
C VAL A 49 -6.26 1.12 7.36
N GLU A 50 -7.51 0.72 7.58
CA GLU A 50 -8.03 -0.59 7.14
C GLU A 50 -8.11 -0.65 5.61
N GLU A 51 -8.70 0.38 5.00
CA GLU A 51 -8.80 0.48 3.55
C GLU A 51 -7.41 0.67 2.92
N ALA A 52 -6.52 1.43 3.57
CA ALA A 52 -5.12 1.55 3.15
C ALA A 52 -4.40 0.21 3.05
N LEU A 53 -4.49 -0.60 4.12
CA LEU A 53 -3.90 -1.93 4.18
C LEU A 53 -4.51 -2.85 3.12
N ARG A 54 -5.81 -2.74 2.84
CA ARG A 54 -6.48 -3.51 1.79
C ARG A 54 -5.85 -3.24 0.43
N TRP A 55 -5.67 -1.97 0.07
CA TRP A 55 -5.06 -1.59 -1.20
C TRP A 55 -3.57 -1.95 -1.30
N ILE A 56 -2.79 -1.73 -0.23
CA ILE A 56 -1.37 -2.11 -0.17
C ILE A 56 -1.21 -3.62 -0.30
N ARG A 57 -2.06 -4.43 0.34
CA ARG A 57 -2.05 -5.90 0.19
C ARG A 57 -2.31 -6.33 -1.25
N MET A 58 -3.24 -5.69 -1.94
CA MET A 58 -3.52 -5.99 -3.35
C MET A 58 -2.31 -5.70 -4.24
N ALA A 59 -1.66 -4.55 -4.04
CA ALA A 59 -0.45 -4.20 -4.78
C ALA A 59 0.70 -5.18 -4.49
N ALA A 60 0.89 -5.55 -3.22
CA ALA A 60 1.90 -6.51 -2.78
C ALA A 60 1.64 -7.91 -3.37
N ALA A 61 0.37 -8.34 -3.44
CA ALA A 61 -0.02 -9.61 -4.06
C ALA A 61 0.30 -9.66 -5.57
N GLN A 62 0.39 -8.50 -6.23
CA GLN A 62 0.80 -8.38 -7.63
C GLN A 62 2.33 -8.27 -7.80
N GLY A 63 3.11 -8.36 -6.72
CA GLY A 63 4.57 -8.30 -6.74
C GLY A 63 5.14 -6.88 -6.76
N ASP A 64 4.36 -5.87 -6.37
CA ASP A 64 4.87 -4.50 -6.26
C ASP A 64 5.87 -4.37 -5.11
N ALA A 65 7.11 -4.01 -5.44
CA ALA A 65 8.18 -3.93 -4.46
C ALA A 65 7.93 -2.86 -3.38
N HIS A 66 7.30 -1.74 -3.73
CA HIS A 66 7.00 -0.67 -2.78
C HIS A 66 5.86 -1.08 -1.84
N ALA A 67 4.83 -1.74 -2.38
CA ALA A 67 3.76 -2.27 -1.55
C ALA A 67 4.23 -3.43 -0.66
N LEU A 68 5.11 -4.31 -1.15
CA LEU A 68 5.71 -5.38 -0.35
C LEU A 68 6.54 -4.81 0.80
N GLU A 69 7.33 -3.77 0.55
CA GLU A 69 8.10 -3.07 1.59
C GLU A 69 7.18 -2.39 2.61
N ALA A 70 6.18 -1.64 2.14
CA ALA A 70 5.23 -0.97 3.02
C ALA A 70 4.39 -1.95 3.84
N LEU A 71 3.92 -3.04 3.22
CA LEU A 71 3.22 -4.11 3.92
C LEU A 71 4.13 -4.77 4.96
N SER A 72 5.40 -5.03 4.61
CA SER A 72 6.37 -5.62 5.55
C SER A 72 6.66 -4.67 6.71
N SER A 73 6.75 -3.37 6.48
CA SER A 73 6.93 -2.36 7.52
C SER A 73 5.70 -2.27 8.43
N LEU A 74 4.50 -2.24 7.85
CA LEU A 74 3.23 -2.21 8.59
C LEU A 74 2.99 -3.50 9.38
N ALA A 75 3.31 -4.66 8.81
CA ALA A 75 3.26 -5.95 9.49
C ALA A 75 4.32 -6.04 10.59
N ALA A 76 5.56 -5.64 10.34
CA ALA A 76 6.62 -5.61 11.34
C ALA A 76 6.30 -4.66 12.51
N ALA A 77 5.58 -3.56 12.25
CA ALA A 77 5.17 -2.60 13.27
C ALA A 77 3.93 -3.03 14.06
N GLY A 78 2.98 -3.77 13.46
CA GLY A 78 1.65 -4.00 14.04
C GLY A 78 1.20 -5.46 14.20
N LEU A 79 1.86 -6.42 13.56
CA LEU A 79 1.60 -7.84 13.75
C LEU A 79 2.94 -8.57 13.80
N ARG A 80 3.41 -8.85 15.02
CA ARG A 80 3.97 -10.17 15.27
C ARG A 80 2.78 -11.13 15.25
N PRO A 81 2.48 -11.87 14.17
CA PRO A 81 1.89 -13.16 14.39
C PRO A 81 2.92 -13.90 15.24
N GLN A 82 2.58 -14.17 16.49
CA GLN A 82 3.25 -15.22 17.24
C GLN A 82 3.28 -16.45 16.30
N GLU A 83 4.44 -17.11 16.20
CA GLU A 83 4.71 -18.38 15.48
C GLU A 83 5.05 -18.26 13.98
N LYS A 84 6.17 -18.74 13.42
CA LYS A 84 7.28 -19.60 13.86
C LYS A 84 8.49 -19.31 12.95
N THR A 85 9.56 -18.68 13.44
CA THR A 85 10.89 -19.07 12.96
C THR A 85 11.27 -20.30 13.77
N VAL A 86 11.11 -21.46 13.14
CA VAL A 86 11.52 -22.75 13.66
C VAL A 86 12.93 -22.64 14.23
N THR A 87 13.04 -23.08 15.48
CA THR A 87 14.26 -23.49 16.15
C THR A 87 14.98 -24.51 15.26
N THR A 88 16.09 -24.09 14.67
CA THR A 88 17.29 -24.91 14.47
C THR A 88 18.42 -23.89 14.64
N GLU A 89 19.00 -23.68 15.82
CA GLU A 89 19.82 -24.68 16.53
C GLU A 89 20.38 -25.73 15.57
N SER A 90 21.28 -25.28 14.67
CA SER A 90 22.43 -26.10 14.32
C SER A 90 23.58 -25.67 15.21
N ASN A 91 23.59 -26.26 16.41
CA ASN A 91 24.77 -26.41 17.23
C ASN A 91 25.07 -27.92 17.24
N ASN A 92 26.04 -28.35 16.44
CA ASN A 92 27.08 -29.34 16.75
C ASN A 92 27.85 -29.73 15.48
#